data_AF-A0A0F9BH20-F1
#
_entry.id   AF-A0A0F9BH20-F1
#
_cell.length_a   1.000
_cell.length_b   1.000
_cell.length_c   1.000
_cell.angle_alpha   90.00
_cell.angle_beta   90.00
_cell.angle_gamma   90.00
#
_symmetry.space_group_name_H-M   'P 1'
#
loop_
_entity.id
_entity.type
_entity.pdbx_description
1 polymer ?
#
loop_
_entity_poly.entity_id
_entity_poly.type
_entity_poly.pdbx_seq_one_letter_code
_entity_poly.pdbx_strand_id
1 'polypeptide(L)'
;KQLMKEQRKYSPELREEAIKMVIGQGLSQPEVALRLSIPKGTIGNWISKAKAVPGAVGLSDRTITDLAAENARLRKELATARMEREILRKATAYFAKESLPGTRS
;
A
#
# COMPACT_ATOMS: atom_id res chain seq x y z
N LYS A 1 -48.20 -10.32 -9.91
CA LYS A 1 -47.76 -10.60 -8.52
C LYS A 1 -46.29 -10.21 -8.39
N GLN A 2 -45.99 -9.12 -7.70
CA GLN A 2 -44.61 -8.72 -7.42
C GLN A 2 -44.06 -9.68 -6.35
N LEU A 3 -43.12 -10.56 -6.67
CA LEU A 3 -42.38 -11.29 -5.63
C LEU A 3 -41.46 -10.28 -4.93
N MET A 4 -41.76 -9.94 -3.68
CA MET A 4 -40.82 -9.26 -2.80
C MET A 4 -39.58 -10.14 -2.70
N LYS A 5 -38.47 -9.70 -3.31
CA LYS A 5 -37.21 -10.43 -3.31
C LYS A 5 -36.63 -10.35 -1.90
N GLU A 6 -36.71 -11.45 -1.16
CA GLU A 6 -36.17 -11.56 0.19
C GLU A 6 -34.68 -11.20 0.17
N GLN A 7 -34.32 -10.17 0.95
CA GLN A 7 -32.95 -9.68 0.98
C GLN A 7 -32.10 -10.68 1.75
N ARG A 8 -31.29 -11.47 1.02
CA ARG A 8 -30.24 -12.30 1.64
C ARG A 8 -29.33 -11.41 2.48
N LYS A 9 -29.34 -11.62 3.79
CA LYS A 9 -28.40 -11.00 4.72
C LYS A 9 -27.10 -11.76 4.67
N TYR A 10 -26.04 -11.10 4.24
CA TYR A 10 -24.68 -11.62 4.29
C TYR A 10 -23.99 -11.06 5.53
N SER A 11 -23.12 -11.87 6.16
CA SER A 11 -22.36 -11.43 7.32
C SER A 11 -21.34 -10.34 6.94
N PRO A 12 -20.98 -9.42 7.85
CA PRO A 12 -19.93 -8.44 7.63
C PRO A 12 -18.60 -9.08 7.25
N GLU A 13 -18.24 -10.19 7.88
CA GLU A 13 -16.98 -10.91 7.68
C GLU A 13 -16.90 -11.47 6.25
N LEU A 14 -18.01 -12.01 5.75
CA LEU A 14 -18.10 -12.52 4.39
C LEU A 14 -17.98 -11.41 3.34
N ARG A 15 -18.51 -10.22 3.64
CA ARG A 15 -18.35 -9.04 2.80
C ARG A 15 -16.89 -8.59 2.78
N GLU A 16 -16.25 -8.48 3.93
CA GLU A 16 -14.86 -8.05 4.07
C GLU A 16 -13.91 -9.01 3.34
N GLU A 17 -14.11 -10.31 3.50
CA GLU A 17 -13.29 -11.32 2.82
C GLU A 17 -13.44 -11.21 1.28
N ALA A 18 -14.66 -11.04 0.77
CA ALA A 18 -14.88 -10.85 -0.66
C ALA A 18 -14.19 -9.58 -1.21
N ILE A 19 -14.23 -8.48 -0.45
CA ILE A 19 -13.55 -7.23 -0.81
C ILE A 19 -12.02 -7.43 -0.81
N LYS A 20 -11.48 -8.11 0.20
CA LYS A 20 -10.05 -8.42 0.33
C LYS A 20 -9.55 -9.30 -0.81
N MET A 21 -10.31 -10.31 -1.23
CA MET A 21 -9.97 -11.16 -2.38
C MET A 21 -9.86 -10.35 -3.68
N VAL A 22 -10.78 -9.40 -3.91
CA VAL A 22 -10.76 -8.62 -5.16
C VAL A 22 -9.74 -7.48 -5.12
N ILE A 23 -9.77 -6.65 -4.08
CA ILE A 23 -8.92 -5.44 -4.00
C ILE A 23 -7.51 -5.79 -3.51
N GLY A 24 -7.40 -6.67 -2.52
CA GLY A 24 -6.12 -7.01 -1.89
C GLY A 24 -5.34 -8.10 -2.64
N GLN A 25 -6.02 -9.11 -3.18
CA GLN A 25 -5.39 -10.24 -3.87
C GLN A 25 -5.48 -10.14 -5.41
N GLY A 26 -6.25 -9.18 -5.94
CA GLY A 26 -6.39 -8.96 -7.38
C GLY A 26 -7.25 -9.99 -8.12
N LEU A 27 -8.03 -10.81 -7.40
CA LEU A 27 -8.90 -11.81 -8.03
C LEU A 27 -10.07 -11.15 -8.77
N SER A 28 -10.54 -11.79 -9.82
CA SER A 28 -11.66 -11.26 -10.60
C SER A 28 -12.99 -11.41 -9.85
N GLN A 29 -13.92 -10.47 -10.01
CA GLN A 29 -15.25 -10.57 -9.38
C GLN A 29 -16.02 -11.87 -9.73
N PRO A 30 -15.98 -12.38 -10.99
CA PRO A 30 -16.60 -13.67 -11.32
C PRO A 30 -15.96 -14.85 -10.56
N GLU A 31 -14.64 -14.85 -10.42
CA GLU A 31 -13.92 -15.89 -9.69
C GLU A 31 -14.27 -15.90 -8.21
N VAL A 32 -14.30 -14.73 -7.56
CA VAL A 32 -14.70 -14.60 -6.15
C VAL A 32 -16.18 -14.97 -5.95
N ALA A 33 -17.05 -14.59 -6.89
CA ALA A 33 -18.46 -14.97 -6.87
C ALA A 33 -18.66 -16.50 -6.88
N LEU A 34 -17.89 -17.21 -7.71
CA LEU A 34 -17.90 -18.68 -7.74
C LEU A 34 -17.37 -19.26 -6.43
N ARG A 35 -16.23 -18.77 -5.93
CA ARG A 35 -15.56 -19.29 -4.73
C ARG A 35 -16.40 -19.15 -3.47
N LEU A 36 -17.08 -18.01 -3.32
CA LEU A 36 -17.93 -17.73 -2.15
C LEU A 36 -19.39 -18.14 -2.35
N SER A 37 -19.75 -18.61 -3.55
CA SER A 37 -21.15 -18.89 -3.94
C SER A 37 -22.08 -17.68 -3.73
N ILE A 38 -21.56 -16.48 -4.01
CA ILE A 38 -22.28 -15.20 -3.89
C ILE A 38 -22.49 -14.62 -5.29
N PRO A 39 -23.68 -14.07 -5.63
CA PRO A 39 -23.88 -13.45 -6.92
C PRO A 39 -22.86 -12.34 -7.21
N LYS A 40 -22.27 -12.33 -8.41
CA LYS A 40 -21.31 -11.30 -8.86
C LYS A 40 -21.82 -9.88 -8.63
N GLY A 41 -23.10 -9.62 -8.88
CA GLY A 41 -23.71 -8.30 -8.67
C GLY A 41 -23.67 -7.84 -7.20
N THR A 42 -23.77 -8.77 -6.25
CA THR A 42 -23.62 -8.49 -4.82
C THR A 42 -22.19 -8.11 -4.49
N ILE A 43 -21.22 -8.86 -4.99
CA ILE A 43 -19.78 -8.56 -4.84
C ILE A 43 -19.46 -7.18 -5.44
N GLY A 44 -19.95 -6.90 -6.64
CA GLY A 44 -19.78 -5.60 -7.30
C GLY A 44 -20.34 -4.45 -6.46
N ASN A 45 -21.54 -4.59 -5.90
CA ASN A 45 -22.14 -3.58 -5.02
C ASN A 45 -21.29 -3.33 -3.75
N TRP A 46 -20.75 -4.38 -3.14
CA TRP A 46 -19.87 -4.24 -1.98
C TRP A 46 -18.57 -3.52 -2.30
N ILE A 47 -17.95 -3.83 -3.44
CA ILE A 47 -16.73 -3.15 -3.90
C ILE A 47 -17.03 -1.68 -4.19
N SER A 48 -18.11 -1.38 -4.91
CA SER A 48 -18.49 0.01 -5.21
C SER A 48 -18.73 0.81 -3.93
N LYS A 49 -19.40 0.23 -2.93
CA LYS A 49 -19.60 0.85 -1.62
C LYS A 49 -18.30 1.03 -0.86
N ALA A 50 -17.40 0.04 -0.90
CA ALA A 50 -16.09 0.14 -0.25
C ALA A 50 -15.23 1.26 -0.85
N LYS A 51 -15.23 1.40 -2.18
CA LYS A 51 -14.54 2.48 -2.91
C LYS A 51 -15.16 3.84 -2.69
N ALA A 52 -16.48 3.92 -2.47
CA ALA A 52 -17.20 5.17 -2.27
C ALA A 52 -17.02 5.77 -0.86
N VAL A 53 -16.46 5.02 0.11
CA VAL A 53 -16.18 5.55 1.45
C VAL A 53 -14.80 6.21 1.45
N PRO A 54 -14.72 7.55 1.55
CA PRO A 54 -13.44 8.25 1.61
C PRO A 54 -12.68 7.81 2.88
N GLY A 55 -11.48 7.24 2.70
CA GLY A 55 -10.59 6.84 3.80
C GLY A 55 -10.65 5.37 4.25
N ALA A 56 -11.61 4.56 3.78
CA ALA A 56 -11.65 3.13 4.12
C ALA A 56 -10.71 2.27 3.26
N VAL A 57 -10.33 2.77 2.07
CA VAL A 57 -9.42 2.09 1.15
C VAL A 57 -8.05 2.77 1.20
N GLY A 58 -7.42 2.74 2.37
CA GLY A 58 -6.13 3.39 2.63
C GLY A 58 -4.92 2.84 1.85
N LEU A 59 -5.10 1.90 0.92
CA LEU A 59 -3.99 1.22 0.23
C LEU A 59 -4.15 1.04 -1.29
N SER A 60 -5.30 1.34 -1.92
CA SER A 60 -5.50 0.99 -3.34
C SER A 60 -5.87 2.13 -4.29
N ASP A 61 -5.89 3.39 -3.83
CA ASP A 61 -6.20 4.54 -4.70
C ASP A 61 -4.95 5.27 -5.22
N ARG A 62 -3.75 4.80 -4.86
CA ARG A 62 -2.53 5.26 -5.53
C ARG A 62 -2.40 4.48 -6.83
N THR A 63 -2.42 5.18 -7.95
CA THR A 63 -2.15 4.53 -9.24
C THR A 63 -0.73 3.97 -9.23
N ILE A 64 -0.46 2.98 -10.07
CA ILE A 64 0.91 2.44 -10.26
C ILE A 64 1.88 3.59 -10.60
N THR A 65 1.41 4.59 -11.35
CA THR A 65 2.16 5.80 -11.70
C THR A 65 2.51 6.63 -10.45
N ASP A 66 1.56 6.85 -9.55
CA ASP A 66 1.80 7.61 -8.31
C ASP A 66 2.80 6.88 -7.40
N LEU A 67 2.67 5.55 -7.31
CA LEU A 67 3.61 4.73 -6.55
C LEU A 67 5.02 4.74 -7.18
N ALA A 68 5.13 4.71 -8.50
CA ALA A 68 6.42 4.78 -9.19
C ALA A 68 7.09 6.15 -9.01
N ALA A 69 6.32 7.24 -9.12
CA ALA A 69 6.81 8.59 -8.88
C ALA A 69 7.31 8.77 -7.45
N GLU A 70 6.54 8.29 -6.47
CA GLU A 70 6.94 8.33 -5.06
C GLU A 70 8.17 7.44 -4.79
N ASN A 71 8.27 6.26 -5.40
CA ASN A 71 9.46 5.41 -5.27
C ASN A 71 10.71 6.10 -5.83
N ALA A 72 10.59 6.77 -6.97
CA ALA A 72 11.69 7.52 -7.58
C ALA A 72 12.14 8.69 -6.68
N ARG A 73 11.18 9.44 -6.11
CA ARG A 73 11.45 10.52 -5.15
C ARG A 73 12.19 10.00 -3.92
N LEU A 74 11.66 8.95 -3.29
CA LEU A 74 12.27 8.34 -2.10
C LEU A 74 13.67 7.78 -2.37
N ARG A 75 13.91 7.17 -3.53
CA ARG A 75 15.26 6.72 -3.92
C ARG A 75 16.23 7.87 -4.05
N LYS A 76 15.79 9.01 -4.62
CA LYS A 76 16.63 10.21 -4.74
C LYS A 76 16.97 10.79 -3.36
N GLU A 77 15.97 10.95 -2.49
CA GLU A 77 16.17 11.44 -1.13
C GLU A 77 17.13 10.53 -0.33
N LEU A 78 16.93 9.21 -0.45
CA LEU A 78 17.81 8.22 0.19
C LEU A 78 19.25 8.29 -0.32
N ALA A 79 19.45 8.51 -1.62
CA ALA A 79 20.78 8.67 -2.20
C ALA A 79 21.48 9.93 -1.66
N THR A 80 20.76 11.07 -1.61
CA THR A 80 21.28 12.32 -1.04
C THR A 80 21.66 12.13 0.43
N ALA A 81 20.76 11.59 1.26
CA ALA A 81 21.02 11.39 2.68
C ALA A 81 22.22 10.46 2.94
N ARG A 82 22.39 9.41 2.12
CA ARG A 82 23.57 8.52 2.21
C ARG A 82 24.86 9.26 1.87
N MET A 83 24.84 10.11 0.84
CA MET A 83 26.00 10.91 0.45
C MET A 83 26.39 11.92 1.55
N GLU A 84 25.42 12.66 2.09
CA GLU A 84 25.64 13.60 3.19
C GLU A 84 26.23 12.90 4.41
N ARG A 85 25.67 11.74 4.80
CA ARG A 85 26.19 10.94 5.91
C ARG A 85 27.65 10.52 5.67
N GLU A 86 27.99 10.15 4.45
CA GLU A 86 29.36 9.74 4.11
C GLU A 86 30.33 10.91 4.15
N ILE A 87 29.92 12.10 3.69
CA ILE A 87 30.72 13.33 3.80
C ILE A 87 30.97 13.65 5.27
N LEU A 88 29.92 13.68 6.10
CA LEU A 88 30.07 13.93 7.54
C LEU A 88 30.98 12.89 8.18
N ARG A 89 30.83 11.61 7.85
CA ARG A 89 31.68 10.53 8.37
C ARG A 89 33.15 10.72 8.00
N LYS A 90 33.43 11.11 6.75
CA LYS A 90 34.80 11.39 6.30
C LYS A 90 35.38 12.61 7.01
N ALA A 91 34.59 13.66 7.18
CA ALA A 91 35.01 14.86 7.89
C ALA A 91 35.34 14.56 9.37
N THR A 92 34.44 13.85 10.08
CA THR A 92 34.70 13.46 11.48
C THR A 92 35.92 12.56 11.61
N ALA A 93 36.12 11.62 10.69
CA ALA A 93 37.32 10.78 10.67
C ALA A 93 38.60 11.57 10.39
N TYR A 94 38.54 12.59 9.52
CA TYR A 94 39.68 13.48 9.25
C TYR A 94 40.06 14.28 10.51
N PHE A 95 39.09 14.96 11.13
CA PHE A 95 39.33 15.76 12.33
C PHE A 95 39.78 14.92 13.53
N ALA A 96 39.24 13.71 13.71
CA ALA A 96 39.68 12.79 14.75
C ALA A 96 41.16 12.38 14.59
N LYS A 97 41.64 12.23 13.35
CA LYS A 97 43.06 11.92 13.07
C LYS A 97 43.99 13.09 13.38
N GLU A 98 43.60 14.33 13.06
CA GLU A 98 44.40 15.53 13.37
C GLU A 98 44.45 15.85 14.86
N SER A 99 43.46 15.38 15.64
CA SER A 99 43.36 15.61 17.08
C SER A 99 44.24 14.67 17.92
N LEU A 100 44.94 13.70 17.30
CA LEU A 100 45.86 12.80 18.02
C LEU A 100 47.20 13.51 18.27
N PRO A 101 47.65 13.66 19.53
CA PRO A 101 48.91 14.30 19.83
C PRO A 101 50.10 13.39 19.48
N GLY A 102 50.92 13.83 18.51
CA GLY A 102 52.33 13.48 18.40
C GLY A 102 52.69 12.25 17.56
N THR A 103 52.96 12.47 16.26
CA THR A 103 54.11 11.87 15.55
C THR A 103 54.60 12.82 14.45
N ARG A 104 55.07 14.00 14.84
CA ARG A 104 56.03 14.75 14.04
C ARG A 104 57.38 14.56 14.72
N SER A 105 58.18 13.62 14.19
CA SER A 105 59.63 13.55 14.42
C SER A 105 60.33 14.59 13.56
#